data_AF-A0A7L8UZY3-F1
#
_entry.id   AF-A0A7L8UZY3-F1
#
_cell.length_a   1.000
_cell.length_b   1.000
_cell.length_c   1.000
_cell.angle_alpha   90.00
_cell.angle_beta   90.00
_cell.angle_gamma   90.00
#
_symmetry.space_group_name_H-M   'P 1'
#
loop_
_entity.id
_entity.type
_entity.pdbx_description
1 polymer ?
#
loop_
_entity_poly.entity_id
_entity_poly.type
_entity_poly.pdbx_seq_one_letter_code
_entity_poly.pdbx_strand_id
1 'polypeptide(L)'
;MGIKKAKQNQVRTMTYIKNKIAAKRPIAIPYFLPYKDIIVKRKGEPILLQDNTYADLLNLPGKDLDFLDSEGINSSKSIISDFHLLLSVYLEDFDIKIIQLPADTRVQQASWGQELVRIDAQLADTKQSEQHYQQLLQLRRTVLREISIEKDVVSDIKHQEYTAVIYGKTIAALEKNKRDFIEHAGLAFTPEPVSLERKKMVLYQINNPGETLELEEK
;
A
#
# COMPACT_ATOMS: atom_id res chain seq x y z
N MET A 1 45.00 35.45 -29.38
CA MET A 1 45.39 34.47 -28.32
C MET A 1 44.26 34.15 -27.30
N GLY A 2 42.99 34.52 -27.52
CA GLY A 2 41.92 34.32 -26.50
C GLY A 2 41.17 32.99 -26.54
N ILE A 3 41.07 32.33 -27.70
CA ILE A 3 40.16 31.18 -27.89
C ILE A 3 40.70 29.88 -27.26
N LYS A 4 42.04 29.71 -27.20
CA LYS A 4 42.66 28.52 -26.58
C LYS A 4 42.51 28.50 -25.05
N LYS A 5 42.53 29.66 -24.38
CA LYS A 5 42.38 29.76 -22.92
C LYS A 5 40.95 29.45 -22.45
N ALA A 6 39.93 29.84 -23.23
CA ALA A 6 38.53 29.58 -22.89
C ALA A 6 38.17 28.08 -22.93
N LYS A 7 38.61 27.35 -23.98
CA LYS A 7 38.43 25.89 -24.06
C LYS A 7 39.16 25.15 -22.95
N GLN A 8 40.36 25.59 -22.58
CA GLN A 8 41.16 24.95 -21.53
C GLN A 8 40.54 25.14 -20.13
N ASN A 9 39.91 26.29 -19.88
CA ASN A 9 39.16 26.52 -18.63
C ASN A 9 37.87 25.70 -18.56
N GLN A 10 37.10 25.58 -19.65
CA GLN A 10 35.91 24.72 -19.69
C GLN A 10 36.23 23.25 -19.43
N VAL A 11 37.31 22.73 -20.02
CA VAL A 11 37.74 21.34 -19.78
C VAL A 11 38.13 21.14 -18.31
N ARG A 12 38.85 22.10 -17.71
CA ARG A 12 39.23 22.05 -16.28
C ARG A 12 38.03 22.11 -15.34
N THR A 13 37.02 22.94 -15.62
CA THR A 13 35.77 22.96 -14.82
C THR A 13 34.99 21.66 -14.98
N MET A 14 34.91 21.10 -16.18
CA MET A 14 34.23 19.81 -16.40
C MET A 14 34.94 18.65 -15.70
N THR A 15 36.27 18.62 -15.71
CA THR A 15 37.06 17.62 -14.96
C THR A 15 36.91 17.81 -13.46
N TYR A 16 36.90 19.05 -12.96
CA TYR A 16 36.64 19.35 -11.55
C TYR A 16 35.25 18.89 -11.12
N ILE A 17 34.21 19.15 -11.92
CA ILE A 17 32.84 18.71 -11.65
C ILE A 17 32.75 17.18 -11.67
N LYS A 18 33.33 16.51 -12.68
CA LYS A 18 33.36 15.04 -12.74
C LYS A 18 34.07 14.42 -11.54
N ASN A 19 35.20 14.98 -11.12
CA ASN A 19 35.92 14.51 -9.94
C ASN A 19 35.14 14.79 -8.66
N LYS A 20 34.40 15.91 -8.57
CA LYS A 20 33.52 16.20 -7.43
C LYS A 20 32.32 15.26 -7.36
N ILE A 21 31.75 14.88 -8.51
CA ILE A 21 30.67 13.88 -8.61
C ILE A 21 31.20 12.49 -8.26
N ALA A 22 32.37 12.10 -8.76
CA ALA A 22 33.00 10.82 -8.44
C ALA A 22 33.48 10.74 -6.97
N ALA A 23 33.83 11.88 -6.36
CA ALA A 23 34.21 11.99 -4.95
C ALA A 23 33.01 12.11 -4.00
N LYS A 24 31.79 12.32 -4.51
CA LYS A 24 30.59 12.08 -3.70
C LYS A 24 30.52 10.59 -3.46
N ARG A 25 30.92 10.15 -2.26
CA ARG A 25 30.55 8.84 -1.76
C ARG A 25 29.04 8.70 -1.98
N PRO A 26 28.54 7.61 -2.59
CA PRO A 26 27.10 7.39 -2.63
C PRO A 26 26.62 7.53 -1.19
N ILE A 27 25.67 8.45 -0.97
CA ILE A 27 24.96 8.49 0.30
C ILE A 27 24.38 7.09 0.39
N ALA A 28 24.79 6.32 1.39
CA ALA A 28 24.17 5.03 1.64
C ALA A 28 22.70 5.36 1.91
N ILE A 29 21.85 5.12 0.92
CA ILE A 29 20.41 5.13 1.15
C ILE A 29 20.22 3.95 2.09
N PRO A 30 19.88 4.18 3.38
CA PRO A 30 19.57 3.07 4.24
C PRO A 30 18.37 2.37 3.59
N TYR A 31 18.58 1.17 3.04
CA TYR A 31 17.48 0.34 2.62
C TYR A 31 16.69 0.04 3.90
N PHE A 32 15.49 0.59 4.00
CA PHE A 32 14.63 0.40 5.17
C PHE A 32 14.21 -1.08 5.31
N LEU A 33 14.19 -1.83 4.20
CA LEU A 33 14.07 -3.28 4.19
C LEU A 33 14.91 -3.86 3.03
N PRO A 34 16.18 -4.24 3.26
CA PRO A 34 17.06 -4.76 2.22
C PRO A 34 16.66 -6.20 1.84
N TYR A 35 15.95 -6.34 0.71
CA TYR A 35 15.50 -7.64 0.20
C TYR A 35 16.28 -8.07 -1.05
N LYS A 36 16.39 -9.39 -1.25
CA LYS A 36 16.96 -10.03 -2.43
C LYS A 36 15.88 -10.40 -3.45
N ASP A 37 14.82 -11.03 -2.99
CA ASP A 37 13.75 -11.55 -3.85
C ASP A 37 12.46 -11.83 -3.06
N ILE A 38 11.37 -12.08 -3.77
CA ILE A 38 10.11 -12.61 -3.24
C ILE A 38 9.97 -14.06 -3.72
N ILE A 39 9.74 -14.99 -2.80
CA ILE A 39 9.64 -16.43 -3.12
C ILE A 39 8.24 -16.76 -3.63
N VAL A 40 7.96 -16.38 -4.89
CA VAL A 40 6.63 -16.47 -5.52
C VAL A 40 6.05 -17.90 -5.52
N LYS A 41 6.89 -18.92 -5.59
CA LYS A 41 6.45 -20.33 -5.65
C LYS A 41 5.99 -20.90 -4.30
N ARG A 42 6.04 -20.14 -3.22
CA ARG A 42 5.64 -20.59 -1.88
C ARG A 42 4.38 -19.88 -1.43
N LYS A 43 3.51 -20.60 -0.71
CA LYS A 43 2.29 -20.04 -0.12
C LYS A 43 2.65 -18.84 0.75
N GLY A 44 1.95 -17.73 0.53
CA GLY A 44 2.19 -16.48 1.24
C GLY A 44 3.44 -15.74 0.78
N GLU A 45 4.16 -16.19 -0.24
CA GLU A 45 5.17 -15.42 -0.99
C GLU A 45 6.13 -14.62 -0.09
N PRO A 46 6.91 -15.30 0.78
CA PRO A 46 7.80 -14.64 1.72
C PRO A 46 8.92 -13.90 1.01
N ILE A 47 9.41 -12.84 1.63
CA ILE A 47 10.49 -11.99 1.15
C ILE A 47 11.82 -12.56 1.69
N LEU A 48 12.79 -12.79 0.80
CA LEU A 48 14.15 -13.18 1.16
C LEU A 48 14.97 -11.91 1.42
N LEU A 49 15.54 -11.78 2.63
CA LEU A 49 16.35 -10.63 3.02
C LEU A 49 17.83 -10.80 2.63
N GLN A 50 18.58 -9.69 2.62
CA GLN A 50 20.00 -9.70 2.23
C GLN A 50 20.89 -10.58 3.11
N ASP A 51 20.52 -10.75 4.38
CA ASP A 51 21.20 -11.57 5.38
C ASP A 51 20.81 -13.07 5.32
N ASN A 52 20.04 -13.48 4.31
CA ASN A 52 19.49 -14.84 4.14
C ASN A 52 18.43 -15.24 5.17
N THR A 53 17.82 -14.27 5.85
CA THR A 53 16.60 -14.48 6.63
C THR A 53 15.36 -14.15 5.80
N TYR A 54 14.18 -14.27 6.39
CA TYR A 54 12.90 -14.09 5.71
C TYR A 54 12.04 -13.04 6.40
N ALA A 55 11.21 -12.37 5.61
CA ALA A 55 10.16 -11.48 6.08
C ALA A 55 8.83 -11.76 5.39
N ASP A 56 7.74 -11.34 6.01
CA ASP A 56 6.41 -11.29 5.40
C ASP A 56 5.72 -9.98 5.78
N LEU A 57 4.73 -9.59 4.99
CA LEU A 57 3.98 -8.35 5.17
C LEU A 57 2.53 -8.67 5.54
N LEU A 58 2.02 -7.97 6.54
CA LEU A 58 0.60 -7.95 6.91
C LEU A 58 0.07 -6.52 6.80
N ASN A 59 -1.06 -6.36 6.13
CA ASN A 59 -1.79 -5.10 6.14
C ASN A 59 -2.48 -4.95 7.51
N LEU A 60 -2.39 -3.76 8.10
CA LEU A 60 -3.09 -3.36 9.31
C LEU A 60 -4.18 -2.36 8.89
N PRO A 61 -5.41 -2.82 8.60
CA PRO A 61 -6.49 -1.92 8.22
C PRO A 61 -6.72 -0.87 9.30
N GLY A 62 -6.79 0.40 8.88
CA GLY A 62 -7.14 1.50 9.76
C GLY A 62 -8.56 1.35 10.28
N LYS A 63 -8.79 1.74 11.54
CA LYS A 63 -10.14 1.86 12.12
C LYS A 63 -10.51 3.33 12.19
N ASP A 64 -11.69 3.69 11.69
CA ASP A 64 -12.18 5.07 11.77
C ASP A 64 -12.37 5.49 13.23
N LEU A 65 -11.93 6.71 13.54
CA LEU A 65 -11.97 7.27 14.90
C LEU A 65 -13.40 7.38 15.44
N ASP A 66 -14.40 7.51 14.57
CA ASP A 66 -15.82 7.62 14.93
C ASP A 66 -16.37 6.33 15.60
N PHE A 67 -15.69 5.19 15.46
CA PHE A 67 -16.03 3.95 16.19
C PHE A 67 -15.49 3.92 17.62
N LEU A 68 -14.52 4.79 17.96
CA LEU A 68 -13.82 4.77 19.24
C LEU A 68 -14.63 5.35 20.42
N ASP A 69 -15.69 6.11 20.11
CA ASP A 69 -16.60 6.74 21.07
C ASP A 69 -17.78 5.83 21.47
N SER A 70 -17.85 4.61 20.94
CA SER A 70 -18.87 3.62 21.34
C SER A 70 -18.46 2.87 22.62
N GLU A 71 -19.32 2.86 23.64
CA GLU A 71 -19.16 1.98 24.80
C GLU A 71 -19.24 0.50 24.35
N GLY A 72 -18.18 -0.28 24.58
CA GLY A 72 -18.16 -1.71 24.26
C GLY A 72 -16.81 -2.26 23.78
N ILE A 73 -16.87 -3.40 23.09
CA ILE A 73 -15.73 -4.20 22.63
C ILE A 73 -14.87 -3.47 21.57
N ASN A 74 -15.42 -2.44 20.93
CA ASN A 74 -14.73 -1.57 19.96
C ASN A 74 -14.31 -0.20 20.53
N SER A 75 -14.40 -0.02 21.85
CA SER A 75 -13.98 1.23 22.49
C SER A 75 -12.48 1.48 22.31
N SER A 76 -12.07 2.75 22.35
CA SER A 76 -10.65 3.13 22.39
C SER A 76 -9.85 2.38 23.46
N LYS A 77 -10.44 2.12 24.63
CA LYS A 77 -9.79 1.40 25.74
C LYS A 77 -9.48 -0.05 25.40
N SER A 78 -10.39 -0.78 24.74
CA SER A 78 -10.13 -2.18 24.36
C SER A 78 -9.05 -2.27 23.29
N ILE A 79 -9.09 -1.38 22.28
CA ILE A 79 -8.07 -1.33 21.23
C ILE A 79 -6.68 -1.02 21.80
N ILE A 80 -6.58 -0.04 22.70
CA ILE A 80 -5.32 0.29 23.38
C ILE A 80 -4.85 -0.90 24.23
N SER A 81 -5.76 -1.54 24.97
CA SER A 81 -5.44 -2.72 25.79
C SER A 81 -4.91 -3.89 24.94
N ASP A 82 -5.57 -4.18 23.81
CA ASP A 82 -5.17 -5.26 22.90
C ASP A 82 -3.82 -4.95 22.24
N PHE A 83 -3.56 -3.69 21.89
CA PHE A 83 -2.23 -3.30 21.40
C PHE A 83 -1.15 -3.45 22.47
N HIS A 84 -1.43 -3.07 23.73
CA HIS A 84 -0.51 -3.32 24.83
C HIS A 84 -0.28 -4.81 25.08
N LEU A 85 -1.32 -5.64 24.93
CA LEU A 85 -1.21 -7.10 25.04
C LEU A 85 -0.28 -7.65 23.95
N LEU A 86 -0.47 -7.22 22.70
CA LEU A 86 0.41 -7.58 21.59
C LEU A 86 1.86 -7.24 21.93
N LEU A 87 2.14 -6.00 22.35
CA LEU A 87 3.49 -5.56 22.73
C LEU A 87 4.06 -6.29 23.95
N SER A 88 3.22 -6.87 24.80
CA SER A 88 3.65 -7.58 26.00
C SER A 88 3.89 -9.07 25.78
N VAL A 89 3.18 -9.68 24.82
CA VAL A 89 3.16 -11.14 24.60
C VAL A 89 3.91 -11.53 23.32
N TYR A 90 3.95 -10.66 22.32
CA TYR A 90 4.71 -10.91 21.10
C TYR A 90 6.19 -10.61 21.31
N LEU A 91 7.01 -11.67 21.38
CA LEU A 91 8.42 -11.58 21.74
C LEU A 91 9.38 -11.42 20.55
N GLU A 92 8.87 -11.55 19.34
CA GLU A 92 9.68 -11.51 18.13
C GLU A 92 9.75 -10.08 17.60
N ASP A 93 10.82 -9.76 16.85
CA ASP A 93 10.97 -8.45 16.24
C ASP A 93 9.90 -8.25 15.15
N PHE A 94 9.29 -7.08 15.13
CA PHE A 94 8.42 -6.62 14.05
C PHE A 94 8.55 -5.12 13.86
N ASP A 95 8.22 -4.66 12.67
CA ASP A 95 8.13 -3.23 12.34
C ASP A 95 6.70 -2.89 11.92
N ILE A 96 6.25 -1.67 12.21
CA ILE A 96 5.08 -1.09 11.54
C ILE A 96 5.59 0.04 10.65
N LYS A 97 5.27 -0.03 9.35
CA LYS A 97 5.60 1.00 8.36
C LYS A 97 4.31 1.69 7.92
N ILE A 98 4.36 3.02 7.82
CA ILE A 98 3.27 3.83 7.29
C ILE A 98 3.60 4.15 5.85
N ILE A 99 2.68 3.84 4.95
CA ILE A 99 2.92 3.85 3.52
C ILE A 99 1.76 4.60 2.85
N GLN A 100 2.07 5.49 1.91
CA GLN A 100 1.05 6.21 1.15
C GLN A 100 0.77 5.47 -0.15
N LEU A 101 -0.19 4.57 -0.14
CA LEU A 101 -0.57 3.82 -1.32
C LEU A 101 -1.81 4.44 -1.96
N PRO A 102 -1.94 4.34 -3.30
CA PRO A 102 -3.17 4.71 -3.97
C PRO A 102 -4.34 3.86 -3.42
N ALA A 103 -5.52 4.47 -3.35
CA ALA A 103 -6.75 3.84 -2.88
C ALA A 103 -7.02 2.53 -3.63
N ASP A 104 -7.21 1.42 -2.92
CA ASP A 104 -7.75 0.21 -3.56
C ASP A 104 -9.27 0.31 -3.63
N THR A 105 -9.79 0.88 -4.71
CA THR A 105 -11.23 1.01 -4.97
C THR A 105 -11.80 -0.17 -5.76
N ARG A 106 -11.04 -1.25 -5.99
CA ARG A 106 -11.47 -2.38 -6.84
C ARG A 106 -12.81 -2.98 -6.40
N VAL A 107 -13.02 -3.08 -5.08
CA VAL A 107 -14.28 -3.63 -4.50
C VAL A 107 -15.46 -2.68 -4.76
N GLN A 108 -15.24 -1.38 -4.61
CA GLN A 108 -16.25 -0.35 -4.85
C GLN A 108 -16.59 -0.27 -6.33
N GLN A 109 -15.58 -0.23 -7.20
CA GLN A 109 -15.74 -0.30 -8.65
C GLN A 109 -16.48 -1.56 -9.12
N ALA A 110 -16.19 -2.72 -8.52
CA ALA A 110 -16.91 -3.96 -8.83
C ALA A 110 -18.38 -3.91 -8.40
N SER A 111 -18.68 -3.32 -7.23
CA SER A 111 -20.05 -3.13 -6.74
C SER A 111 -20.84 -2.20 -7.65
N TRP A 112 -20.28 -1.05 -8.02
CA TRP A 112 -20.91 -0.12 -8.97
C TRP A 112 -21.08 -0.73 -10.36
N GLY A 113 -20.10 -1.53 -10.81
CA GLY A 113 -20.20 -2.27 -12.06
C GLY A 113 -21.37 -3.25 -12.09
N GLN A 114 -21.60 -3.99 -10.99
CA GLN A 114 -22.76 -4.88 -10.87
C GLN A 114 -24.08 -4.11 -10.85
N GLU A 115 -24.14 -2.98 -10.15
CA GLU A 115 -25.34 -2.15 -10.09
C GLU A 115 -25.65 -1.51 -11.46
N LEU A 116 -24.63 -1.10 -12.20
CA LEU A 116 -24.79 -0.60 -13.58
C LEU A 116 -25.38 -1.67 -14.50
N VAL A 117 -24.89 -2.91 -14.42
CA VAL A 117 -25.42 -4.05 -15.20
C VAL A 117 -26.90 -4.31 -14.86
N ARG A 118 -27.27 -4.22 -13.58
CA ARG A 118 -28.66 -4.38 -13.13
C ARG A 118 -29.55 -3.27 -13.70
N ILE A 119 -29.11 -2.01 -13.62
CA ILE A 119 -29.87 -0.86 -14.13
C ILE A 119 -30.02 -0.93 -15.66
N ASP A 120 -28.96 -1.31 -16.38
CA ASP A 120 -29.01 -1.46 -17.84
C ASP A 120 -29.96 -2.60 -18.27
N ALA A 121 -30.00 -3.71 -17.52
CA ALA A 121 -30.96 -4.78 -17.75
C ALA A 121 -32.41 -4.34 -17.49
N GLN A 122 -32.64 -3.49 -16.48
CA GLN A 122 -33.95 -2.90 -16.21
C GLN A 122 -34.34 -1.89 -17.29
N LEU A 123 -33.43 -1.03 -17.75
CA LEU A 123 -33.70 -0.06 -18.82
C LEU A 123 -34.03 -0.72 -20.17
N ALA A 124 -33.55 -1.95 -20.40
CA ALA A 124 -33.86 -2.73 -21.60
C ALA A 124 -35.27 -3.33 -21.58
N ASP A 125 -35.98 -3.32 -20.44
CA ASP A 125 -37.35 -3.81 -20.35
C ASP A 125 -38.36 -2.79 -20.90
N THR A 126 -38.93 -3.10 -22.05
CA THR A 126 -39.97 -2.31 -22.74
C THR A 126 -41.31 -2.17 -22.00
N LYS A 127 -41.54 -2.87 -20.88
CA LYS A 127 -42.82 -2.85 -20.15
C LYS A 127 -42.92 -1.79 -19.04
N GLN A 128 -41.96 -0.89 -18.94
CA GLN A 128 -41.87 0.05 -17.83
C GLN A 128 -42.70 1.32 -18.04
N SER A 129 -43.14 1.93 -16.94
CA SER A 129 -43.80 3.24 -17.00
C SER A 129 -42.78 4.34 -17.28
N GLU A 130 -43.20 5.41 -17.97
CA GLU A 130 -42.33 6.54 -18.30
C GLU A 130 -41.65 7.14 -17.05
N GLN A 131 -42.37 7.27 -15.93
CA GLN A 131 -41.79 7.75 -14.67
C GLN A 131 -40.69 6.84 -14.13
N HIS A 132 -40.88 5.52 -14.19
CA HIS A 132 -39.89 4.56 -13.72
C HIS A 132 -38.65 4.55 -14.63
N TYR A 133 -38.86 4.67 -15.94
CA TYR A 133 -37.79 4.79 -16.93
C TYR A 133 -36.90 6.02 -16.67
N GLN A 134 -37.50 7.19 -16.39
CA GLN A 134 -36.76 8.40 -16.06
C GLN A 134 -35.98 8.27 -14.72
N GLN A 135 -36.54 7.59 -13.73
CA GLN A 135 -35.83 7.31 -12.47
C GLN A 135 -34.59 6.42 -12.70
N LEU A 136 -34.71 5.39 -13.52
CA LEU A 136 -33.60 4.50 -13.87
C LEU A 136 -32.51 5.23 -14.66
N LEU A 137 -32.87 6.13 -15.58
CA LEU A 137 -31.91 7.00 -16.28
C LEU A 137 -31.15 7.91 -15.30
N GLN A 138 -31.83 8.45 -14.29
CA GLN A 138 -31.20 9.29 -13.28
C GLN A 138 -30.26 8.47 -12.38
N LEU A 139 -30.68 7.29 -11.94
CA LEU A 139 -29.85 6.35 -11.19
C LEU A 139 -28.60 5.96 -11.98
N ARG A 140 -28.75 5.63 -13.27
CA ARG A 140 -27.63 5.32 -14.16
C ARG A 140 -26.62 6.46 -14.23
N ARG A 141 -27.09 7.71 -14.37
CA ARG A 141 -26.23 8.90 -14.37
C ARG A 141 -25.49 9.07 -13.04
N THR A 142 -26.14 8.79 -11.92
CA THR A 142 -25.50 8.83 -10.59
C THR A 142 -24.43 7.76 -10.48
N VAL A 143 -24.72 6.50 -10.82
CA VAL A 143 -23.74 5.39 -10.77
C VAL A 143 -22.54 5.66 -11.66
N LEU A 144 -22.75 6.14 -12.90
CA LEU A 144 -21.66 6.52 -13.79
C LEU A 144 -20.82 7.68 -13.27
N ARG A 145 -21.46 8.65 -12.60
CA ARG A 145 -20.75 9.75 -11.95
C ARG A 145 -19.92 9.25 -10.77
N GLU A 146 -20.46 8.38 -9.92
CA GLU A 146 -19.70 7.80 -8.81
C GLU A 146 -18.52 6.96 -9.31
N ILE A 147 -18.70 6.16 -10.36
CA ILE A 147 -17.59 5.45 -11.02
C ILE A 147 -16.52 6.43 -11.53
N SER A 148 -16.93 7.57 -12.13
CA SER A 148 -15.96 8.58 -12.59
C SER A 148 -15.26 9.27 -11.43
N ILE A 149 -15.97 9.61 -10.37
CA ILE A 149 -15.41 10.22 -9.16
C ILE A 149 -14.45 9.24 -8.52
N GLU A 150 -14.80 7.96 -8.34
CA GLU A 150 -13.90 6.95 -7.80
C GLU A 150 -12.65 6.78 -8.65
N LYS A 151 -12.76 6.82 -9.99
CA LYS A 151 -11.60 6.79 -10.88
C LYS A 151 -10.70 8.02 -10.70
N ASP A 152 -11.29 9.21 -10.63
CA ASP A 152 -10.54 10.46 -10.46
C ASP A 152 -9.93 10.55 -9.05
N VAL A 153 -10.68 10.11 -8.03
CA VAL A 153 -10.28 10.07 -6.61
C VAL A 153 -9.13 9.09 -6.36
N VAL A 154 -9.05 7.97 -7.09
CA VAL A 154 -7.90 7.04 -7.03
C VAL A 154 -6.58 7.74 -7.37
N SER A 155 -6.61 8.79 -8.20
CA SER A 155 -5.42 9.56 -8.56
C SER A 155 -5.02 10.61 -7.51
N ASP A 156 -5.99 11.17 -6.77
CA ASP A 156 -5.77 12.33 -5.90
C ASP A 156 -5.75 12.02 -4.40
N ILE A 157 -6.44 10.97 -3.92
CA ILE A 157 -6.48 10.63 -2.49
C ILE A 157 -5.40 9.60 -2.15
N LYS A 158 -4.34 10.11 -1.51
CA LYS A 158 -3.29 9.29 -0.90
C LYS A 158 -3.83 8.66 0.38
N HIS A 159 -4.13 7.36 0.36
CA HIS A 159 -4.48 6.63 1.57
C HIS A 159 -3.21 6.27 2.34
N GLN A 160 -3.24 6.51 3.66
CA GLN A 160 -2.23 5.99 4.57
C GLN A 160 -2.60 4.55 4.93
N GLU A 161 -1.76 3.62 4.52
CA GLU A 161 -1.83 2.22 4.91
C GLU A 161 -0.76 1.93 5.95
N TYR A 162 -1.11 1.12 6.94
CA TYR A 162 -0.18 0.62 7.94
C TYR A 162 0.17 -0.82 7.59
N THR A 163 1.46 -1.12 7.45
CA THR A 163 1.92 -2.47 7.13
C THR A 163 2.85 -2.97 8.22
N ALA A 164 2.54 -4.12 8.81
CA ALA A 164 3.44 -4.83 9.69
C ALA A 164 4.43 -5.67 8.87
N VAL A 165 5.72 -5.56 9.20
CA VAL A 165 6.79 -6.42 8.69
C VAL A 165 7.12 -7.43 9.77
N ILE A 166 6.92 -8.70 9.46
CA ILE A 166 7.18 -9.82 10.37
C ILE A 166 8.44 -10.54 9.91
N TYR A 167 9.34 -10.85 10.84
CA TYR A 167 10.64 -11.46 10.53
C TYR A 167 10.72 -12.92 10.96
N GLY A 168 11.61 -13.69 10.31
CA GLY A 168 11.93 -15.06 10.70
C GLY A 168 13.24 -15.57 10.10
N LYS A 169 14.08 -16.19 10.93
CA LYS A 169 15.38 -16.76 10.50
C LYS A 169 15.22 -17.93 9.52
N THR A 170 14.11 -18.64 9.60
CA THR A 170 13.72 -19.72 8.68
C THR A 170 12.28 -19.49 8.25
N ILE A 171 11.87 -20.12 7.15
CA ILE A 171 10.48 -19.94 6.69
C ILE A 171 9.48 -20.54 7.70
N ALA A 172 9.84 -21.63 8.37
CA ALA A 172 8.99 -22.19 9.44
C ALA A 172 8.87 -21.24 10.64
N ALA A 173 9.96 -20.56 11.01
CA ALA A 173 9.93 -19.53 12.05
C ALA A 173 9.07 -18.34 11.61
N LEU A 174 9.21 -17.88 10.36
CA LEU A 174 8.38 -16.80 9.82
C LEU A 174 6.88 -17.15 9.83
N GLU A 175 6.52 -18.36 9.38
CA GLU A 175 5.12 -18.83 9.39
C GLU A 175 4.55 -18.87 10.82
N LYS A 176 5.35 -19.33 11.80
CA LYS A 176 4.99 -19.29 13.21
C LYS A 176 4.81 -17.85 13.69
N ASN A 177 5.84 -17.01 13.53
CA ASN A 177 5.85 -15.62 13.98
C ASN A 177 4.69 -14.81 13.39
N LYS A 178 4.30 -15.09 12.14
CA LYS A 178 3.15 -14.46 11.49
C LYS A 178 1.83 -14.90 12.11
N ARG A 179 1.64 -16.21 12.34
CA ARG A 179 0.44 -16.72 12.99
C ARG A 179 0.30 -16.17 14.41
N ASP A 180 1.39 -16.21 15.17
CA ASP A 180 1.41 -15.74 16.55
C ASP A 180 1.14 -14.22 16.59
N PHE A 181 1.62 -13.45 15.62
CA PHE A 181 1.29 -12.02 15.51
C PHE A 181 -0.21 -11.81 15.28
N ILE A 182 -0.81 -12.54 14.33
CA ILE A 182 -2.25 -12.44 14.02
C ILE A 182 -3.11 -12.83 15.24
N GLU A 183 -2.71 -13.87 15.96
CA GLU A 183 -3.41 -14.34 17.16
C GLU A 183 -3.36 -13.31 18.30
N HIS A 184 -2.20 -12.70 18.53
CA HIS A 184 -2.01 -11.72 19.61
C HIS A 184 -2.44 -10.29 19.24
N ALA A 185 -2.60 -9.97 17.95
CA ALA A 185 -3.04 -8.65 17.52
C ALA A 185 -4.49 -8.34 17.92
N GLY A 186 -5.28 -9.36 18.27
CA GLY A 186 -6.63 -9.22 18.81
C GLY A 186 -7.53 -8.35 17.92
N LEU A 187 -8.38 -7.53 18.55
CA LEU A 187 -9.21 -6.57 17.85
C LEU A 187 -8.48 -5.26 17.55
N ALA A 188 -7.20 -5.10 17.93
CA ALA A 188 -6.51 -3.83 17.72
C ALA A 188 -6.32 -3.53 16.22
N PHE A 189 -5.88 -4.52 15.42
CA PHE A 189 -5.53 -4.29 14.01
C PHE A 189 -6.15 -5.27 13.01
N THR A 190 -6.71 -6.40 13.45
CA THR A 190 -7.21 -7.47 12.54
C THR A 190 -6.31 -7.68 11.31
N PRO A 191 -5.06 -8.14 11.47
CA PRO A 191 -4.07 -8.11 10.39
C PRO A 191 -4.44 -9.02 9.21
N GLU A 192 -4.22 -8.53 7.99
CA GLU A 192 -4.58 -9.23 6.76
C GLU A 192 -3.36 -9.59 5.90
N PRO A 193 -3.35 -10.73 5.21
CA PRO A 193 -2.27 -11.09 4.30
C PRO A 193 -2.21 -10.17 3.08
N VAL A 194 -1.01 -9.75 2.70
CA VAL A 194 -0.77 -8.86 1.55
C VAL A 194 -0.57 -9.67 0.26
N SER A 195 -1.19 -9.24 -0.85
CA SER A 195 -1.02 -9.85 -2.18
C SER A 195 0.37 -9.57 -2.79
N LEU A 196 0.82 -10.40 -3.75
CA LEU A 196 2.11 -10.21 -4.42
C LEU A 196 2.33 -8.79 -4.98
N GLU A 197 1.32 -8.28 -5.68
CA GLU A 197 1.37 -6.94 -6.29
C GLU A 197 1.53 -5.88 -5.22
N ARG A 198 0.74 -5.98 -4.15
CA ARG A 198 0.77 -5.03 -3.04
C ARG A 198 2.11 -5.12 -2.28
N LYS A 199 2.69 -6.31 -2.10
CA LYS A 199 4.04 -6.48 -1.54
C LYS A 199 5.09 -5.76 -2.38
N LYS A 200 5.03 -5.87 -3.71
CA LYS A 200 5.97 -5.15 -4.59
C LYS A 200 5.83 -3.64 -4.45
N MET A 201 4.61 -3.12 -4.40
CA MET A 201 4.35 -1.69 -4.19
C MET A 201 4.89 -1.22 -2.83
N VAL A 202 4.60 -1.96 -1.76
CA VAL A 202 5.09 -1.67 -0.40
C VAL A 202 6.63 -1.66 -0.37
N LEU A 203 7.27 -2.69 -0.91
CA LEU A 203 8.73 -2.79 -0.95
C LEU A 203 9.37 -1.68 -1.78
N TYR A 204 8.74 -1.28 -2.87
CA TYR A 204 9.17 -0.15 -3.68
C TYR A 204 9.14 1.13 -2.85
N GLN A 205 8.02 1.41 -2.18
CA GLN A 205 7.84 2.66 -1.45
C GLN A 205 8.68 2.74 -0.17
N ILE A 206 8.88 1.61 0.54
CA ILE A 206 9.80 1.53 1.68
C ILE A 206 11.23 1.91 1.27
N ASN A 207 11.66 1.50 0.08
CA ASN A 207 13.01 1.78 -0.42
C ASN A 207 13.11 3.12 -1.17
N ASN A 208 11.98 3.71 -1.58
CA ASN A 208 11.91 4.99 -2.28
C ASN A 208 10.90 5.94 -1.59
N PRO A 209 11.14 6.37 -0.35
CA PRO A 209 10.15 7.11 0.46
C PRO A 209 9.82 8.52 -0.07
N GLY A 210 10.56 9.01 -1.07
CA GLY A 210 10.31 10.29 -1.75
C GLY A 210 9.54 10.17 -3.06
N GLU A 211 9.24 8.95 -3.52
CA GLU A 211 8.53 8.72 -4.77
C GLU A 211 7.05 8.42 -4.50
N THR A 212 6.18 9.03 -5.30
CA THR A 212 4.74 8.77 -5.26
C THR A 212 4.45 7.66 -6.26
N LEU A 213 3.83 6.56 -5.81
CA LEU A 213 3.37 5.51 -6.70
C LEU A 213 2.12 6.01 -7.45
N GLU A 214 2.28 6.45 -8.69
CA GLU A 214 1.17 6.60 -9.63
C GLU A 214 0.82 5.20 -10.16
N LEU A 215 -0.46 4.80 -10.10
CA LEU A 215 -0.90 3.59 -10.76
C LEU A 215 -0.80 3.83 -12.27
N GLU A 216 0.23 3.30 -12.94
CA GLU A 216 0.25 3.27 -14.40
C GLU A 216 -0.93 2.43 -14.89
N GLU A 217 -1.87 3.09 -15.57
CA GLU A 217 -2.96 2.44 -16.30
C GLU A 217 -2.36 1.51 -17.38
N LYS A 218 -2.79 0.25 -17.40
CA LYS A 218 -2.60 -0.66 -18.53
C LYS A 218 -3.87 -0.76 -19.36
#